data_AF-A0A0X3BHH6-F1
#
_entry.id   AF-A0A0X3BHH6-F1
#
_cell.length_a   1.000
_cell.length_b   1.000
_cell.length_c   1.000
_cell.angle_alpha   90.00
_cell.angle_beta   90.00
_cell.angle_gamma   90.00
#
_symmetry.space_group_name_H-M   'P 1'
#
loop_
_entity.id
_entity.type
_entity.pdbx_description
1 polymer ?
#
loop_
_entity_poly.entity_id
_entity_poly.type
_entity_poly.pdbx_seq_one_letter_code
_entity_poly.pdbx_strand_id
1 'polypeptide(L)'
;MGYINFLLGITPDCDCVPWSDAPIVPDIGILASTDPVAIDRASIDLVNSQRGFAQTALARNHAPGEDKFMGVWDYTDADYQISYAARIGLGDASYRLIEV
;
A
#
# COMPACT_ATOMS: atom_id res chain seq x y z
N MET A 1 6.24 -17.89 -11.32
CA MET A 1 6.50 -17.59 -9.89
C MET A 1 5.26 -16.90 -9.33
N GLY A 2 4.95 -17.07 -8.05
CA GLY A 2 3.80 -16.43 -7.40
C GLY A 2 4.28 -15.51 -6.28
N TYR A 3 3.57 -14.41 -6.08
CA TYR A 3 3.83 -13.36 -5.10
C TYR A 3 2.63 -13.26 -4.14
N ILE A 4 2.92 -12.95 -2.88
CA ILE A 4 1.92 -12.84 -1.82
C ILE A 4 2.25 -11.59 -1.00
N ASN A 5 1.29 -10.68 -0.87
CA ASN A 5 1.39 -9.51 0.00
C ASN A 5 0.43 -9.65 1.18
N PHE A 6 0.90 -9.28 2.37
CA PHE A 6 0.11 -9.28 3.60
C PHE A 6 -0.16 -7.82 3.98
N LEU A 7 -1.41 -7.40 3.83
CA LEU A 7 -1.84 -6.04 4.15
C LEU A 7 -2.48 -6.05 5.53
N LEU A 8 -1.63 -6.27 6.53
CA LEU A 8 -1.98 -6.42 7.95
C LEU A 8 -1.09 -5.50 8.77
N GLY A 9 -1.64 -4.84 9.78
CA GLY A 9 -0.88 -3.97 10.68
C GLY A 9 -0.17 -2.84 9.95
N ILE A 10 -0.86 -2.13 9.06
CA ILE A 10 -0.25 -1.11 8.19
C ILE A 10 0.14 0.12 9.03
N THR A 11 1.42 0.19 9.41
CA THR A 11 2.01 1.24 10.26
C THR A 11 2.61 2.39 9.45
N PRO A 12 2.81 3.57 10.05
CA PRO A 12 3.33 4.75 9.35
C PRO A 12 4.80 4.64 8.92
N ASP A 13 5.61 3.91 9.69
CA ASP A 13 7.05 3.78 9.44
C ASP A 13 7.39 2.40 8.90
N CYS A 14 8.52 2.32 8.18
CA CYS A 14 9.06 1.06 7.70
C CYS A 14 9.66 0.24 8.85
N ASP A 15 9.67 -1.09 8.70
CA ASP A 15 10.25 -2.04 9.66
C ASP A 15 11.76 -1.83 9.96
N CYS A 16 12.40 -0.89 9.28
CA CYS A 16 13.75 -0.45 9.59
C CYS A 16 13.84 0.32 10.93
N VAL A 17 12.74 0.88 11.45
CA VAL A 17 12.73 1.53 12.76
C VAL A 17 12.54 0.50 13.89
N PRO A 18 13.15 0.67 15.07
CA PRO A 18 13.08 -0.32 16.16
C PRO A 18 11.77 -0.24 16.97
N TRP A 19 10.76 0.48 16.49
CA TRP A 19 9.46 0.64 17.14
C TRP A 19 8.33 0.47 16.13
N SER A 20 7.12 0.24 16.64
CA SER A 20 5.89 0.20 15.84
C SER A 20 4.90 1.18 16.45
N ASP A 21 4.29 2.02 15.61
CA ASP A 21 3.18 2.90 16.02
C ASP A 21 1.84 2.20 15.76
N ALA A 22 0.73 2.88 16.07
CA ALA A 22 -0.61 2.45 15.73
C ALA A 22 -0.79 2.34 14.19
N PRO A 23 -1.53 1.32 13.70
CA PRO A 23 -1.87 1.23 12.29
C PRO A 23 -2.62 2.48 11.80
N ILE A 24 -2.47 2.83 10.52
CA ILE A 24 -3.11 4.02 9.92
C ILE A 24 -4.42 3.70 9.18
N VAL A 25 -4.65 2.44 8.84
CA VAL A 25 -5.87 1.92 8.20
C VAL A 25 -6.20 0.53 8.75
N PRO A 26 -7.45 0.03 8.60
CA PRO A 26 -7.78 -1.35 8.96
C PRO A 26 -6.97 -2.38 8.16
N ASP A 27 -6.86 -3.59 8.72
CA ASP A 27 -6.34 -4.76 8.01
C ASP A 27 -7.21 -5.06 6.78
N ILE A 28 -6.56 -5.34 5.65
CA ILE A 28 -7.24 -5.61 4.36
C ILE A 28 -7.23 -7.10 4.05
N GLY A 29 -6.16 -7.81 4.43
CA GLY A 29 -6.03 -9.25 4.24
C GLY A 29 -4.79 -9.64 3.43
N ILE A 30 -4.93 -10.68 2.62
CA ILE A 30 -3.82 -11.28 1.88
C ILE A 30 -4.12 -11.20 0.39
N LEU A 31 -3.15 -10.71 -0.39
CA LEU A 31 -3.21 -10.69 -1.84
C LEU A 31 -2.30 -11.76 -2.42
N ALA A 32 -2.66 -12.28 -3.59
CA ALA A 32 -1.82 -13.19 -4.36
C ALA A 32 -1.85 -12.83 -5.84
N SER A 33 -0.70 -12.91 -6.50
CA SER A 33 -0.54 -12.59 -7.93
C SER A 33 0.60 -13.38 -8.55
N THR A 34 0.59 -13.52 -9.87
CA THR A 34 1.75 -14.00 -10.65
C THR A 34 2.63 -12.87 -11.18
N ASP A 35 2.19 -11.62 -11.01
CA ASP A 35 2.89 -10.40 -11.43
C ASP A 35 3.23 -9.53 -10.19
N PRO A 36 4.51 -9.20 -9.96
CA PRO A 36 4.95 -8.45 -8.78
C PRO A 36 4.58 -6.97 -8.83
N VAL A 37 4.46 -6.37 -10.03
CA VAL A 37 4.10 -4.96 -10.16
C VAL A 37 2.59 -4.80 -9.95
N ALA A 38 1.80 -5.74 -10.47
CA ALA A 38 0.35 -5.75 -10.30
C ALA A 38 -0.07 -5.88 -8.83
N ILE A 39 0.60 -6.75 -8.05
CA ILE A 39 0.26 -6.95 -6.62
C ILE A 39 0.64 -5.75 -5.77
N ASP A 40 1.78 -5.11 -6.03
CA ASP A 40 2.17 -3.91 -5.30
C ASP A 40 1.24 -2.74 -5.63
N ARG A 41 0.87 -2.57 -6.91
CA ARG A 41 -0.12 -1.56 -7.30
C ARG A 41 -1.47 -1.80 -6.61
N ALA A 42 -1.98 -3.03 -6.67
CA ALA A 42 -3.21 -3.41 -5.99
C ALA A 42 -3.12 -3.17 -4.47
N SER A 43 -1.95 -3.38 -3.87
CA SER A 43 -1.74 -3.16 -2.44
C SER A 43 -1.93 -1.69 -2.07
N ILE A 44 -1.29 -0.80 -2.81
CA ILE A 44 -1.38 0.67 -2.59
C ILE A 44 -2.82 1.15 -2.80
N ASP A 45 -3.46 0.73 -3.90
CA ASP A 45 -4.83 1.13 -4.21
C ASP A 45 -5.82 0.68 -3.11
N LEU A 46 -5.69 -0.55 -2.62
CA LEU A 46 -6.55 -1.07 -1.55
C LEU A 46 -6.33 -0.34 -0.23
N VAL A 47 -5.08 -0.02 0.13
CA VAL A 47 -4.76 0.83 1.31
C VAL A 47 -5.41 2.20 1.16
N ASN A 48 -5.25 2.83 0.01
CA ASN A 48 -5.80 4.16 -0.24
C ASN A 48 -7.33 4.18 -0.28
N SER A 49 -7.97 3.07 -0.67
CA SER A 49 -9.43 2.91 -0.62
C SER A 49 -10.00 2.83 0.80
N GLN A 50 -9.18 2.56 1.82
CA GLN A 50 -9.65 2.50 3.19
C GLN A 50 -9.90 3.90 3.78
N ARG A 51 -10.78 3.97 4.77
CA ARG A 51 -10.85 5.13 5.66
C ARG A 51 -9.69 5.06 6.65
N GLY A 52 -8.89 6.13 6.69
CA GLY A 52 -7.79 6.25 7.63
C GLY A 52 -8.26 6.43 9.08
N PHE A 53 -7.52 5.86 10.02
CA PHE A 53 -7.79 6.01 11.44
C PHE A 53 -7.45 7.42 11.94
N ALA A 54 -8.31 7.95 12.81
CA ALA A 54 -8.05 9.19 13.52
C ALA A 54 -7.10 8.95 14.71
N GLN A 55 -6.42 10.00 15.17
CA GLN A 55 -5.51 9.94 16.32
C GLN A 55 -4.34 8.95 16.13
N THR A 56 -3.87 8.81 14.90
CA THR A 56 -2.67 8.05 14.52
C THR A 56 -1.66 9.00 13.89
N ALA A 57 -0.52 8.49 13.43
CA ALA A 57 0.46 9.27 12.67
C ALA A 57 -0.07 9.75 11.29
N LEU A 58 -1.22 9.25 10.82
CA LEU A 58 -1.88 9.77 9.64
C LEU A 58 -2.40 11.18 9.92
N ALA A 59 -1.66 12.20 9.46
CA ALA A 59 -1.96 13.60 9.75
C ALA A 59 -3.05 14.19 8.84
N ARG A 60 -3.22 13.61 7.65
CA ARG A 60 -4.21 14.02 6.64
C ARG A 60 -4.56 12.85 5.73
N ASN A 61 -5.40 13.08 4.72
CA ASN A 61 -5.79 12.08 3.73
C ASN A 61 -6.60 10.90 4.33
N HIS A 62 -7.51 11.19 5.26
CA HIS A 62 -8.30 10.16 5.95
C HIS A 62 -9.44 9.57 5.09
N ALA A 63 -9.88 10.24 4.04
CA ALA A 63 -11.01 9.77 3.25
C ALA A 63 -10.60 8.63 2.30
N PRO A 64 -11.51 7.68 1.99
CA PRO A 64 -11.31 6.70 0.93
C PRO A 64 -10.90 7.34 -0.41
N GLY A 65 -9.88 6.78 -1.05
CA GLY A 65 -9.34 7.25 -2.34
C GLY A 65 -8.20 8.28 -2.20
N GLU A 66 -7.94 8.80 -1.00
CA GLU A 66 -6.80 9.69 -0.76
C GLU A 66 -5.53 8.89 -0.45
N ASP A 67 -4.37 9.40 -0.83
CA ASP A 67 -3.08 8.74 -0.61
C ASP A 67 -2.71 8.74 0.88
N LYS A 68 -2.75 7.56 1.51
CA LYS A 68 -2.47 7.38 2.93
C LYS A 68 -0.98 7.57 3.24
N PHE A 69 -0.10 7.17 2.33
CA PHE A 69 1.35 7.26 2.53
C PHE A 69 1.81 8.71 2.49
N MET A 70 1.32 9.49 1.52
CA MET A 70 1.50 10.95 1.51
C MET A 70 0.80 11.65 2.68
N GLY A 71 -0.25 11.03 3.24
CA GLY A 71 -0.94 11.52 4.43
C GLY A 71 -0.10 11.43 5.71
N VAL A 72 0.81 10.46 5.77
CA VAL A 72 1.79 10.30 6.85
C VAL A 72 3.05 11.13 6.54
N TRP A 73 3.70 10.86 5.41
CA TRP A 73 4.98 11.46 5.00
C TRP A 73 4.84 12.12 3.63
N ASP A 74 4.90 13.46 3.59
CA ASP A 74 4.60 14.26 2.39
C ASP A 74 5.57 14.08 1.22
N TYR A 75 6.69 13.41 1.46
CA TYR A 75 7.72 13.06 0.48
C TYR A 75 7.66 11.59 0.01
N THR A 76 6.69 10.80 0.47
CA THR A 76 6.58 9.38 0.12
C THR A 76 5.59 9.18 -1.02
N ASP A 77 6.11 9.15 -2.25
CA ASP A 77 5.33 8.87 -3.46
C ASP A 77 5.57 7.41 -3.90
N ALA A 78 4.55 6.57 -3.67
CA ALA A 78 4.61 5.15 -3.97
C ALA A 78 4.57 4.84 -5.48
N ASP A 79 4.06 5.75 -6.31
CA ASP A 79 3.91 5.53 -7.75
C ASP A 79 5.25 5.53 -8.50
N TYR A 80 6.30 6.15 -7.94
CA TYR A 80 7.65 6.06 -8.50
C TYR A 80 8.15 4.62 -8.58
N GLN A 81 7.95 3.83 -7.53
CA GLN A 81 8.42 2.44 -7.51
C GLN A 81 7.65 1.58 -8.50
N ILE A 82 6.32 1.72 -8.54
CA ILE A 82 5.45 0.98 -9.46
C ILE A 82 5.80 1.30 -10.92
N SER A 83 5.86 2.58 -11.26
CA SER A 83 6.13 3.03 -12.63
C SER A 83 7.54 2.63 -13.10
N TYR A 84 8.54 2.72 -12.23
CA TYR A 84 9.89 2.30 -12.57
C TYR A 84 9.99 0.78 -12.74
N ALA A 85 9.38 -0.01 -11.86
CA ALA A 85 9.37 -1.47 -11.94
C ALA A 85 8.73 -1.96 -13.25
N ALA A 86 7.61 -1.37 -13.66
CA ALA A 86 6.99 -1.63 -14.96
C ALA A 86 7.94 -1.28 -16.12
N ARG A 87 8.58 -0.09 -16.05
CA ARG A 87 9.48 0.40 -17.10
C ARG A 87 10.69 -0.50 -17.35
N ILE A 88 11.23 -1.12 -16.29
CA ILE A 88 12.36 -2.06 -16.42
C ILE A 88 11.92 -3.50 -16.74
N GLY A 89 10.61 -3.75 -16.90
CA GLY A 89 10.07 -5.03 -17.32
C GLY A 89 9.88 -6.06 -16.22
N LEU A 90 9.71 -5.65 -14.95
CA LEU A 90 9.40 -6.57 -13.85
C LEU A 90 7.95 -7.10 -13.88
N GLY A 91 7.04 -6.39 -14.55
CA GLY A 91 5.62 -6.71 -14.62
C GLY A 91 4.80 -5.54 -15.14
N ASP A 92 3.49 -5.64 -15.04
CA ASP A 92 2.53 -4.60 -15.44
C ASP A 92 1.75 -4.05 -14.24
N ALA A 93 1.50 -2.74 -14.22
CA ALA A 93 0.76 -2.11 -13.13
C ALA A 93 -0.76 -2.32 -13.24
N SER A 94 -1.27 -2.73 -14.41
CA SER A 94 -2.68 -3.07 -14.60
C SER A 94 -3.00 -4.41 -13.94
N TYR A 95 -4.13 -4.45 -13.26
CA TYR A 95 -4.61 -5.65 -12.60
C TYR A 95 -6.13 -5.69 -12.63
N ARG A 96 -6.67 -6.89 -12.37
CA ARG A 96 -8.07 -7.10 -12.09
C ARG A 96 -8.17 -7.78 -10.73
N LEU A 97 -8.87 -7.14 -9.81
CA LEU A 97 -9.16 -7.74 -8.50
C LEU A 97 -10.19 -8.86 -8.66
N ILE A 98 -9.91 -10.02 -8.06
CA ILE A 98 -10.81 -11.16 -7.97
C ILE A 98 -10.91 -11.54 -6.50
N GLU A 99 -12.11 -11.40 -5.94
CA GLU A 99 -12.42 -11.81 -4.57
C GLU A 99 -12.82 -13.29 -4.52
N VAL A 100 -12.38 -13.99 -3.48
CA VAL A 100 -12.57 -15.44 -3.27
C VAL A 100 -13.20 -15.68 -1.91
#